data_AF-A0A251MTN4-F1
#
_entry.id   AF-A0A251MTN4-F1
#
_cell.length_a   1.000
_cell.length_b   1.000
_cell.length_c   1.000
_cell.angle_alpha   90.00
_cell.angle_beta   90.00
_cell.angle_gamma   90.00
#
_symmetry.space_group_name_H-M   'P 1'
#
loop_
_entity.id
_entity.type
_entity.pdbx_description
1 polymer ?
#
loop_
_entity_poly.entity_id
_entity_poly.type
_entity_poly.pdbx_seq_one_letter_code
_entity_poly.pdbx_strand_id
1 'polypeptide(L)'
;MLALPLRLGAHWPAVQKPLISTSTRWFVFPYPRNVSLNGNSPRDHFDRNVSRIPANSTSITGKTNDFVSVSLPKDSPLFGLEDLLVSFILGKKRATEVSHLVWKSVVQKGDTVIDATCGNGHDTLAMLKMVADESCKGSVYGLDVQEAALQKTSSLLEESVGPSEKELIKLFSKCHSKMDEVLPKDTSVRLVAFNLGYLPGGDKTIITQSETTLKALEVAKSIMVPGGLISIVVYVGHPGG
;
A
#
# COMPACT_ATOMS: atom_id res chain seq x y z
N MET A 1 -49.28 -8.21 -44.25
CA MET A 1 -48.41 -8.12 -45.43
C MET A 1 -47.24 -7.22 -45.06
N LEU A 2 -46.05 -7.80 -44.86
CA LEU A 2 -44.87 -7.67 -45.76
C LEU A 2 -44.21 -6.28 -45.59
N ALA A 3 -42.90 -6.09 -45.44
CA ALA A 3 -41.71 -6.89 -45.18
C ALA A 3 -40.57 -5.87 -44.91
N LEU A 4 -39.52 -6.26 -44.17
CA LEU A 4 -38.17 -5.63 -44.19
C LEU A 4 -37.52 -5.79 -45.60
N PRO A 5 -36.34 -5.20 -45.98
CA PRO A 5 -35.20 -4.74 -45.14
C PRO A 5 -34.45 -3.46 -45.62
N LEU A 6 -33.45 -2.98 -44.86
CA LEU A 6 -32.05 -2.80 -45.32
C LEU A 6 -31.14 -2.12 -44.27
N ARG A 7 -30.07 -2.86 -43.93
CA ARG A 7 -28.74 -2.47 -43.40
C ARG A 7 -28.04 -1.55 -44.43
N LEU A 8 -27.13 -0.62 -44.16
CA LEU A 8 -25.83 -0.67 -43.45
C LEU A 8 -25.20 0.75 -43.53
N GLY A 9 -24.32 1.09 -42.57
CA GLY A 9 -23.17 1.96 -42.85
C GLY A 9 -23.04 3.23 -42.02
N ALA A 10 -22.42 3.14 -40.84
CA ALA A 10 -21.71 4.26 -40.25
C ALA A 10 -20.47 3.73 -39.50
N HIS A 11 -19.32 3.95 -40.11
CA HIS A 11 -18.00 3.75 -39.52
C HIS A 11 -17.82 4.69 -38.31
N TRP A 12 -17.44 4.14 -37.16
CA TRP A 12 -16.90 4.90 -36.05
C TRP A 12 -15.38 4.66 -35.97
N PRO A 13 -14.52 5.69 -36.00
CA PRO A 13 -13.10 5.48 -35.81
C PRO A 13 -12.84 5.10 -34.35
N ALA A 14 -12.11 4.00 -34.18
CA ALA A 14 -11.61 3.55 -32.89
C ALA A 14 -10.72 4.64 -32.28
N VAL A 15 -11.21 5.28 -31.21
CA VAL A 15 -10.38 6.13 -30.35
C VAL A 15 -9.47 5.19 -29.57
N GLN A 16 -8.19 5.15 -29.97
CA GLN A 16 -7.13 4.55 -29.18
C GLN A 16 -7.08 5.25 -27.81
N LYS A 17 -7.43 4.51 -26.75
CA LYS A 17 -7.18 4.96 -25.37
C LYS A 17 -5.67 4.93 -25.13
N PRO A 18 -5.05 6.01 -24.63
CA PRO A 18 -3.65 5.96 -24.26
C PRO A 18 -3.47 5.04 -23.06
N LEU A 19 -2.54 4.08 -23.17
CA LEU A 19 -2.04 3.34 -22.01
C LEU A 19 -1.30 4.32 -21.10
N ILE A 20 -1.96 4.77 -20.04
CA ILE A 20 -1.32 5.49 -18.95
C ILE A 20 -0.66 4.43 -18.06
N SER A 21 0.65 4.28 -18.23
CA SER A 21 1.50 3.49 -17.34
C SER A 21 1.66 4.27 -16.02
N THR A 22 0.93 3.88 -14.98
CA THR A 22 1.13 4.41 -13.63
C THR A 22 2.35 3.73 -13.00
N SER A 23 3.44 4.48 -12.86
CA SER A 23 4.68 3.99 -12.24
C SER A 23 4.58 4.07 -10.72
N THR A 24 3.97 3.08 -10.08
CA THR A 24 3.96 2.97 -8.61
C THR A 24 5.36 2.61 -8.10
N ARG A 25 5.85 3.32 -7.07
CA ARG A 25 7.15 3.05 -6.43
C ARG A 25 6.94 2.70 -4.95
N TRP A 26 7.65 1.68 -4.48
CA TRP A 26 7.63 1.22 -3.09
C TRP A 26 8.88 1.70 -2.34
N PHE A 27 8.71 2.07 -1.07
CA PHE A 27 9.80 2.24 -0.10
C PHE A 27 9.46 1.39 1.14
N VAL A 28 10.38 0.51 1.54
CA VAL A 28 10.28 -0.30 2.77
C VAL A 28 11.47 0.05 3.65
N PHE A 29 11.19 0.54 4.86
CA PHE A 29 12.20 0.81 5.88
C PHE A 29 12.17 -0.31 6.93
N PRO A 30 13.08 -1.31 6.88
CA PRO A 30 13.23 -2.24 7.98
C PRO A 30 13.78 -1.50 9.20
N TYR A 31 13.12 -1.62 10.35
CA TYR A 31 13.62 -1.07 11.61
C TYR A 31 14.74 -1.98 12.13
N PRO A 32 15.98 -1.48 12.34
CA PRO A 32 17.07 -2.32 12.80
C PRO A 32 16.84 -2.78 14.26
N ARG A 33 17.19 -4.04 14.56
CA ARG A 33 17.38 -4.49 15.94
C ARG A 33 18.60 -3.78 16.52
N ASN A 34 18.52 -3.34 17.78
CA ASN A 34 19.63 -2.75 18.52
C ASN A 34 20.90 -3.62 18.40
N VAL A 35 21.95 -3.05 17.81
CA VAL A 35 23.34 -3.49 17.98
C VAL A 35 24.02 -2.43 18.83
N SER A 36 24.32 -2.79 20.07
CA SER A 36 25.16 -1.99 20.96
C SER A 36 26.61 -2.23 20.59
N LEU A 37 27.32 -1.23 20.03
CA LEU A 37 28.78 -1.22 19.99
C LEU A 37 29.34 0.22 20.08
N ASN A 38 30.22 0.38 21.07
CA ASN A 38 31.10 1.51 21.30
C ASN A 38 31.98 1.86 20.08
N GLY A 39 32.30 3.14 19.95
CA GLY A 39 33.67 3.59 19.67
C GLY A 39 34.07 3.87 18.21
N ASN A 40 34.41 5.16 17.99
CA ASN A 40 35.36 5.72 17.03
C ASN A 40 34.97 5.89 15.55
N SER A 41 34.84 7.17 15.16
CA SER A 41 35.08 7.70 13.81
C SER A 41 36.55 7.55 13.38
N PRO A 42 36.89 7.54 12.07
CA PRO A 42 37.14 8.80 11.37
C PRO A 42 36.69 8.86 9.89
N ARG A 43 36.88 10.06 9.31
CA ARG A 43 36.45 10.58 8.00
C ARG A 43 37.21 10.03 6.77
N ASP A 44 36.63 10.37 5.61
CA ASP A 44 37.21 10.56 4.26
C ASP A 44 37.57 9.33 3.38
N HIS A 45 36.86 9.17 2.25
CA HIS A 45 37.43 9.47 0.91
C HIS A 45 36.42 9.21 -0.24
N PHE A 46 36.40 10.16 -1.17
CA PHE A 46 35.90 10.10 -2.55
C PHE A 46 36.36 8.82 -3.29
N ASP A 47 35.50 8.18 -4.08
CA ASP A 47 35.77 8.11 -5.52
C ASP A 47 34.59 7.68 -6.40
N ARG A 48 34.56 8.29 -7.59
CA ARG A 48 33.63 8.05 -8.69
C ARG A 48 34.01 6.75 -9.41
N ASN A 49 33.04 5.95 -9.81
CA ASN A 49 33.20 5.11 -10.99
C ASN A 49 31.86 4.91 -11.74
N VAL A 50 31.68 5.73 -12.77
CA VAL A 50 30.71 5.54 -13.85
C VAL A 50 31.49 4.89 -14.99
N SER A 51 31.40 3.57 -15.12
CA SER A 51 31.92 2.85 -16.28
C SER A 51 30.81 2.69 -17.33
N ARG A 52 30.98 3.41 -18.44
CA ARG A 52 30.25 3.24 -19.71
C ARG A 52 30.45 1.82 -20.24
N ILE A 53 29.40 1.18 -20.73
CA ILE A 53 29.49 -0.04 -21.54
C ILE A 53 29.10 0.31 -23.00
N PRO A 54 29.83 -0.19 -24.03
CA PRO A 54 29.64 0.22 -25.41
C PRO A 54 28.48 -0.49 -26.10
N ALA A 55 27.92 0.17 -27.11
CA ALA A 55 26.98 -0.41 -28.05
C ALA A 55 27.67 -1.47 -28.91
N ASN A 56 27.11 -2.69 -28.97
CA ASN A 56 27.39 -3.61 -30.06
C ASN A 56 26.12 -4.37 -30.44
N SER A 57 25.76 -4.21 -31.71
CA SER A 57 24.71 -4.92 -32.42
C SER A 57 25.11 -6.37 -32.65
N THR A 58 24.33 -7.32 -32.13
CA THR A 58 24.34 -8.70 -32.64
C THR A 58 22.95 -9.29 -32.51
N SER A 59 22.39 -9.68 -33.66
CA SER A 59 21.15 -10.43 -33.80
C SER A 59 21.30 -11.81 -33.16
N ILE A 60 20.47 -12.10 -32.16
CA ILE A 60 20.31 -13.45 -31.59
C ILE A 60 18.83 -13.82 -31.67
N THR A 61 18.51 -14.70 -32.62
CA THR A 61 17.30 -15.52 -32.61
C THR A 61 17.49 -16.62 -31.57
N GLY A 62 16.73 -16.58 -30.48
CA GLY A 62 16.78 -17.62 -29.45
C GLY A 62 15.70 -17.42 -28.40
N LYS A 63 14.81 -18.40 -28.27
CA LYS A 63 13.81 -18.51 -27.19
C LYS A 63 14.53 -18.73 -25.85
N THR A 64 14.44 -17.80 -24.92
CA THR A 64 14.45 -18.05 -23.46
C THR A 64 13.72 -16.91 -22.75
N ASN A 65 12.79 -17.26 -21.86
CA ASN A 65 12.21 -16.32 -20.90
C ASN A 65 13.30 -15.98 -19.88
N ASP A 66 14.05 -14.91 -20.11
CA ASP A 66 14.94 -14.35 -19.09
C ASP A 66 14.07 -13.65 -18.03
N PHE A 67 13.59 -14.44 -17.06
CA PHE A 67 12.97 -13.90 -15.86
C PHE A 67 14.04 -13.13 -15.08
N VAL A 68 13.79 -11.84 -14.87
CA VAL A 68 14.56 -11.02 -13.93
C VAL A 68 14.39 -11.63 -12.54
N SER A 69 15.39 -12.37 -12.07
CA SER A 69 15.42 -12.87 -10.70
C SER A 69 15.80 -11.73 -9.76
N VAL A 70 14.81 -11.15 -9.08
CA VAL A 70 15.06 -10.23 -7.97
C VAL A 70 15.41 -11.09 -6.76
N SER A 71 16.68 -11.12 -6.35
CA SER A 71 17.08 -11.78 -5.10
C SER A 71 17.17 -10.75 -3.97
N LEU A 72 16.33 -10.92 -2.95
CA LEU A 72 16.35 -10.09 -1.74
C LEU A 72 17.30 -10.69 -0.69
N PRO A 73 17.93 -9.87 0.18
CA PRO A 73 18.72 -10.37 1.30
C PRO A 73 17.90 -11.31 2.18
N LYS A 74 18.50 -12.42 2.66
CA LYS A 74 17.81 -13.42 3.50
C LYS A 74 17.26 -12.87 4.81
N ASP A 75 17.83 -11.77 5.29
CA ASP A 75 17.38 -11.09 6.52
C ASP A 75 16.28 -10.06 6.26
N SER A 76 15.83 -9.92 5.01
CA SER A 76 14.73 -9.05 4.64
C SER A 76 13.39 -9.68 5.07
N PRO A 77 12.45 -8.91 5.64
CA PRO A 77 11.08 -9.37 5.85
C PRO A 77 10.34 -9.68 4.53
N LEU A 78 10.94 -9.38 3.38
CA LEU A 78 10.40 -9.69 2.05
C LEU A 78 11.03 -10.93 1.40
N PHE A 79 11.91 -11.65 2.09
CA PHE A 79 12.50 -12.88 1.58
C PHE A 79 11.39 -13.91 1.31
N GLY A 80 11.29 -14.44 0.08
CA GLY A 80 10.21 -15.33 -0.34
C GLY A 80 9.00 -14.65 -1.00
N LEU A 81 9.03 -13.33 -1.21
CA LEU A 81 7.98 -12.56 -1.91
C LEU A 81 8.38 -12.13 -3.33
N GLU A 82 9.39 -12.75 -3.92
CA GLU A 82 9.96 -12.39 -5.23
C GLU A 82 8.91 -12.51 -6.35
N ASP A 83 8.16 -13.61 -6.39
CA ASP A 83 7.11 -13.85 -7.38
C ASP A 83 5.96 -12.85 -7.27
N LEU A 84 5.71 -12.34 -6.07
CA LEU A 84 4.70 -11.33 -5.82
C LEU A 84 5.12 -9.97 -6.41
N LEU A 85 6.37 -9.58 -6.18
CA LEU A 85 6.96 -8.37 -6.77
C LEU A 85 7.00 -8.45 -8.30
N VAL A 86 7.37 -9.60 -8.86
CA VAL A 86 7.34 -9.83 -10.30
C VAL A 86 5.92 -9.72 -10.85
N SER A 87 4.93 -10.34 -10.19
CA SER A 87 3.53 -10.25 -10.60
C SER A 87 3.01 -8.81 -10.58
N PHE A 88 3.45 -8.00 -9.62
CA PHE A 88 3.14 -6.57 -9.57
C PHE A 88 3.78 -5.79 -10.73
N ILE A 89 5.09 -5.97 -10.95
CA ILE A 89 5.84 -5.29 -12.02
C ILE A 89 5.25 -5.62 -13.39
N LEU A 90 4.81 -6.87 -13.59
CA LEU A 90 4.14 -7.33 -14.81
C LEU A 90 2.67 -6.88 -14.91
N GLY A 91 2.16 -6.09 -13.97
CA GLY A 91 0.79 -5.57 -13.96
C GLY A 91 -0.29 -6.63 -13.68
N LYS A 92 0.08 -7.82 -13.19
CA LYS A 92 -0.86 -8.91 -12.90
C LYS A 92 -1.59 -8.75 -11.56
N LYS A 93 -1.07 -7.91 -10.66
CA LYS A 93 -1.63 -7.63 -9.34
C LYS A 93 -1.62 -6.12 -9.06
N ARG A 94 -2.62 -5.65 -8.31
CA ARG A 94 -2.65 -4.26 -7.82
C ARG A 94 -1.68 -4.08 -6.64
N ALA A 95 -1.21 -2.86 -6.43
CA ALA A 95 -0.30 -2.54 -5.33
C ALA A 95 -0.90 -2.90 -3.97
N THR A 96 -2.18 -2.61 -3.74
CA THR A 96 -2.89 -2.97 -2.50
C THR A 96 -3.00 -4.47 -2.28
N GLU A 97 -3.21 -5.26 -3.34
CA GLU A 97 -3.23 -6.73 -3.24
C GLU A 97 -1.87 -7.28 -2.80
N VAL A 98 -0.78 -6.68 -3.29
CA VAL A 98 0.59 -7.00 -2.88
C VAL A 98 0.80 -6.60 -1.41
N SER A 99 0.38 -5.40 -1.02
CA SER A 99 0.43 -4.94 0.37
C SER A 99 -0.26 -5.91 1.31
N HIS A 100 -1.48 -6.35 1.00
CA HIS A 100 -2.23 -7.28 1.84
C HIS A 100 -1.49 -8.61 2.05
N LEU A 101 -0.78 -9.10 1.04
CA LEU A 101 0.01 -10.33 1.16
C LEU A 101 1.24 -10.12 2.04
N VAL A 102 1.91 -8.97 1.93
CA VAL A 102 3.00 -8.60 2.86
C VAL A 102 2.46 -8.49 4.28
N TRP A 103 1.33 -7.81 4.49
CA TRP A 103 0.75 -7.60 5.82
C TRP A 103 0.40 -8.92 6.52
N LYS A 104 -0.09 -9.92 5.78
CA LYS A 104 -0.37 -11.27 6.32
C LYS A 104 0.85 -11.99 6.89
N SER A 105 2.06 -11.60 6.49
CA SER A 105 3.30 -12.17 7.05
C SER A 105 3.74 -11.49 8.36
N VAL A 106 3.15 -10.34 8.70
CA VAL A 106 3.52 -9.50 9.84
C VAL A 106 2.43 -9.44 10.90
N VAL A 107 1.17 -9.29 10.47
CA VAL A 107 0.01 -9.12 11.35
C VAL A 107 -0.46 -10.46 11.89
N GLN A 108 -0.65 -10.52 13.21
CA GLN A 108 -1.16 -11.66 13.93
C GLN A 108 -2.56 -11.37 14.50
N LYS A 109 -3.25 -12.45 14.90
CA LYS A 109 -4.50 -12.35 15.64
C LYS A 109 -4.27 -11.61 16.96
N GLY A 110 -5.20 -10.73 17.32
CA GLY A 110 -5.09 -9.90 18.51
C GLY A 110 -4.20 -8.65 18.37
N ASP A 111 -3.53 -8.44 17.22
CA ASP A 111 -2.76 -7.21 17.01
C ASP A 111 -3.64 -5.97 16.87
N THR A 112 -3.06 -4.81 17.18
CA THR A 112 -3.63 -3.50 16.82
C THR A 112 -3.00 -2.99 15.53
N VAL A 113 -3.84 -2.55 14.60
CA VAL A 113 -3.44 -2.04 13.28
C VAL A 113 -4.18 -0.76 12.91
N ILE A 114 -3.58 0.07 12.05
CA ILE A 114 -4.11 1.37 11.64
C ILE A 114 -4.18 1.42 10.12
N ASP A 115 -5.37 1.70 9.60
CA ASP A 115 -5.60 2.17 8.23
C ASP A 115 -5.67 3.70 8.27
N ALA A 116 -4.56 4.34 7.88
CA ALA A 116 -4.43 5.79 7.98
C ALA A 116 -5.21 6.55 6.88
N THR A 117 -5.77 5.85 5.90
CA THR A 117 -6.46 6.42 4.75
C THR A 117 -7.58 5.47 4.30
N CYS A 118 -8.60 5.29 5.13
CA CYS A 118 -9.51 4.14 4.99
C CYS A 118 -10.33 4.15 3.69
N GLY A 119 -10.65 5.33 3.17
CA GLY A 119 -11.28 5.48 1.86
C GLY A 119 -12.56 4.66 1.69
N ASN A 120 -12.56 3.71 0.75
CA ASN A 120 -13.71 2.82 0.53
C ASN A 120 -13.74 1.60 1.49
N GLY A 121 -12.81 1.50 2.44
CA GLY A 121 -12.80 0.50 3.50
C GLY A 121 -12.22 -0.87 3.16
N HIS A 122 -11.69 -1.09 1.95
CA HIS A 122 -11.16 -2.39 1.55
C HIS A 122 -9.94 -2.83 2.38
N ASP A 123 -9.05 -1.89 2.69
CA ASP A 123 -7.86 -2.17 3.49
C ASP A 123 -8.24 -2.36 4.97
N THR A 124 -9.13 -1.51 5.49
CA THR A 124 -9.74 -1.67 6.82
C THR A 124 -10.38 -3.06 6.99
N LEU A 125 -11.17 -3.53 6.03
CA LEU A 125 -11.79 -4.87 6.06
C LEU A 125 -10.74 -5.98 5.99
N ALA A 126 -9.71 -5.82 5.15
CA ALA A 126 -8.62 -6.79 5.07
C ALA A 126 -7.87 -6.91 6.40
N MET A 127 -7.55 -5.77 7.02
CA MET A 127 -6.93 -5.68 8.34
C MET A 127 -7.79 -6.33 9.42
N LEU A 128 -9.10 -6.07 9.44
CA LEU A 128 -10.03 -6.69 10.38
C LEU A 128 -9.95 -8.22 10.30
N LYS A 129 -10.02 -8.76 9.08
CA LYS A 129 -9.90 -10.22 8.85
C LYS A 129 -8.55 -10.77 9.30
N MET A 130 -7.49 -9.97 9.28
CA MET A 130 -6.17 -10.39 9.78
C MET A 130 -6.15 -10.44 11.31
N VAL A 131 -6.69 -9.44 12.01
CA VAL A 131 -6.57 -9.34 13.48
C VAL A 131 -7.66 -10.06 14.27
N ALA A 132 -8.85 -10.25 13.68
CA ALA A 132 -10.01 -10.78 14.38
C ALA A 132 -9.87 -12.28 14.72
N ASP A 133 -10.06 -12.64 15.99
CA ASP A 133 -10.20 -14.01 16.49
C ASP A 133 -11.26 -14.06 17.60
N GLU A 134 -11.47 -15.25 18.17
CA GLU A 134 -12.40 -15.50 19.26
C GLU A 134 -12.04 -14.76 20.56
N SER A 135 -10.80 -14.26 20.70
CA SER A 135 -10.37 -13.54 21.89
C SER A 135 -10.85 -12.09 21.94
N CYS A 136 -11.29 -11.54 20.79
CA CYS A 136 -11.71 -10.15 20.62
C CYS A 136 -10.68 -9.12 21.12
N LYS A 137 -9.39 -9.45 21.10
CA LYS A 137 -8.30 -8.56 21.56
C LYS A 137 -7.75 -7.65 20.47
N GLY A 138 -8.00 -7.99 19.21
CA GLY A 138 -7.52 -7.21 18.06
C GLY A 138 -8.18 -5.84 17.98
N SER A 139 -7.58 -4.92 17.24
CA SER A 139 -8.21 -3.62 16.98
C SER A 139 -7.76 -3.04 15.64
N VAL A 140 -8.69 -2.43 14.91
CA VAL A 140 -8.44 -1.70 13.67
C VAL A 140 -8.89 -0.26 13.85
N TYR A 141 -7.97 0.67 13.69
CA TYR A 141 -8.26 2.11 13.69
C TYR A 141 -8.26 2.61 12.24
N GLY A 142 -9.40 3.06 11.74
CA GLY A 142 -9.54 3.66 10.41
C GLY A 142 -9.64 5.18 10.50
N LEU A 143 -8.82 5.90 9.74
CA LEU A 143 -8.86 7.36 9.67
C LEU A 143 -9.10 7.83 8.23
N ASP A 144 -9.92 8.85 8.08
CA ASP A 144 -10.03 9.64 6.85
C ASP A 144 -10.53 11.05 7.19
N VAL A 145 -10.18 12.04 6.37
CA VAL A 145 -10.68 13.42 6.52
C VAL A 145 -12.05 13.61 5.90
N GLN A 146 -12.49 12.68 5.05
CA GLN A 146 -13.77 12.75 4.36
C GLN A 146 -14.81 11.88 5.06
N GLU A 147 -15.91 12.50 5.47
CA GLU A 147 -17.04 11.75 6.04
C GLU A 147 -17.60 10.70 5.06
N ALA A 148 -17.58 11.00 3.76
CA ALA A 148 -17.99 10.07 2.72
C ALA A 148 -17.13 8.78 2.68
N ALA A 149 -15.84 8.86 3.04
CA ALA A 149 -14.99 7.68 3.16
C ALA A 149 -15.40 6.82 4.36
N LEU A 150 -15.66 7.44 5.51
CA LEU A 150 -16.11 6.73 6.70
C LEU A 150 -17.46 6.06 6.50
N GLN A 151 -18.40 6.74 5.83
CA GLN A 151 -19.70 6.15 5.48
C GLN A 151 -19.53 4.91 4.58
N LYS A 152 -18.75 5.02 3.51
CA LYS A 152 -18.46 3.87 2.62
C LYS A 152 -17.77 2.72 3.36
N THR A 153 -16.83 3.04 4.24
CA THR A 153 -16.13 2.08 5.08
C THR A 153 -17.11 1.39 6.04
N SER A 154 -17.96 2.15 6.74
CA SER A 154 -18.99 1.62 7.64
C SER A 154 -19.96 0.71 6.91
N SER A 155 -20.51 1.13 5.77
CA SER A 155 -21.44 0.32 4.97
C SER A 155 -20.80 -0.99 4.50
N LEU A 156 -19.55 -0.94 4.01
CA LEU A 156 -18.84 -2.15 3.61
C LEU A 156 -18.66 -3.13 4.78
N LEU A 157 -18.28 -2.62 5.96
CA LEU A 157 -18.11 -3.43 7.16
C LEU A 157 -19.46 -3.98 7.65
N GLU A 158 -20.53 -3.19 7.53
CA GLU A 158 -21.86 -3.60 7.93
C GLU A 158 -22.35 -4.82 7.15
N GLU A 159 -22.07 -4.85 5.86
CA GLU A 159 -22.41 -5.94 4.93
C GLU A 159 -21.47 -7.15 5.03
N SER A 160 -20.22 -6.95 5.50
CA SER A 160 -19.16 -7.95 5.37
C SER A 160 -18.89 -8.78 6.62
N VAL A 161 -19.22 -8.29 7.82
CA VAL A 161 -18.77 -8.91 9.09
C VAL A 161 -19.84 -8.94 10.19
N GLY A 162 -19.67 -9.84 11.15
CA GLY A 162 -20.61 -10.03 12.27
C GLY A 162 -20.48 -8.94 13.35
N PRO A 163 -21.45 -8.85 14.30
CA PRO A 163 -21.43 -7.83 15.36
C PRO A 163 -20.15 -7.83 16.21
N SER A 164 -19.61 -8.99 16.57
CA SER A 164 -18.38 -9.11 17.37
C SER A 164 -17.15 -8.58 16.66
N GLU A 165 -17.03 -8.79 15.35
CA GLU A 165 -15.92 -8.26 14.56
C GLU A 165 -16.01 -6.74 14.40
N LYS A 166 -17.24 -6.19 14.34
CA LYS A 166 -17.47 -4.73 14.27
C LYS A 166 -16.96 -4.01 15.53
N GLU A 167 -17.02 -4.64 16.69
CA GLU A 167 -16.50 -4.07 17.95
C GLU A 167 -14.98 -3.85 17.93
N LEU A 168 -14.25 -4.56 17.04
CA LEU A 168 -12.82 -4.39 16.87
C LEU A 168 -12.46 -3.15 16.03
N ILE A 169 -13.43 -2.47 15.42
CA ILE A 169 -13.19 -1.35 14.51
C ILE A 169 -13.55 -0.02 15.18
N LYS A 170 -12.66 0.95 15.01
CA LYS A 170 -12.90 2.34 15.39
C LYS A 170 -12.57 3.26 14.21
N LEU A 171 -13.58 3.97 13.72
CA LEU A 171 -13.46 4.90 12.58
C LEU A 171 -13.43 6.35 13.08
N PHE A 172 -12.53 7.17 12.53
CA PHE A 172 -12.34 8.55 12.96
C PHE A 172 -12.29 9.52 11.78
N SER A 173 -13.13 10.56 11.83
CA SER A 173 -13.14 11.70 10.90
C SER A 173 -12.02 12.66 11.24
N LYS A 174 -10.78 12.22 10.97
CA LYS A 174 -9.54 12.91 11.33
C LYS A 174 -8.47 12.64 10.28
N CYS A 175 -7.57 13.61 10.10
CA CYS A 175 -6.36 13.42 9.33
C CYS A 175 -5.45 12.40 10.01
N HIS A 176 -4.77 11.56 9.22
CA HIS A 176 -3.75 10.62 9.69
C HIS A 176 -2.64 11.25 10.54
N SER A 177 -2.34 12.54 10.33
CA SER A 177 -1.40 13.29 11.20
C SER A 177 -1.85 13.42 12.66
N LYS A 178 -3.11 13.06 12.97
CA LYS A 178 -3.74 13.11 14.30
C LYS A 178 -4.02 11.73 14.88
N MET A 179 -3.35 10.68 14.37
CA MET A 179 -3.60 9.32 14.85
C MET A 179 -3.25 9.12 16.33
N ASP A 180 -2.30 9.89 16.86
CA ASP A 180 -1.95 9.91 18.28
C ASP A 180 -3.11 10.40 19.17
N GLU A 181 -3.97 11.28 18.66
CA GLU A 181 -5.12 11.78 19.41
C GLU A 181 -6.24 10.74 19.60
N VAL A 182 -6.28 9.69 18.77
CA VAL A 182 -7.36 8.68 18.79
C VAL A 182 -6.95 7.37 19.44
N LEU A 183 -5.64 7.15 19.59
CA LEU A 183 -5.12 5.95 20.21
C LEU A 183 -5.13 6.11 21.74
N PRO A 184 -5.57 5.10 22.49
CA PRO A 184 -5.31 5.05 23.93
C PRO A 184 -3.82 5.20 24.23
N LYS A 185 -3.48 5.77 25.39
CA LYS A 185 -2.08 5.84 25.86
C LYS A 185 -1.45 4.45 25.88
N ASP A 186 -0.17 4.40 25.51
CA ASP A 186 0.66 3.18 25.47
C ASP A 186 0.17 2.09 24.49
N THR A 187 -0.70 2.45 23.54
CA THR A 187 -1.12 1.52 22.48
C THR A 187 0.07 1.14 21.61
N SER A 188 0.30 -0.17 21.52
CA SER A 188 1.33 -0.79 20.71
C SER A 188 0.75 -1.24 19.37
N VAL A 189 1.33 -0.79 18.26
CA VAL A 189 0.77 -0.99 16.91
C VAL A 189 1.67 -1.89 16.07
N ARG A 190 1.09 -2.91 15.42
CA ARG A 190 1.80 -3.84 14.53
C ARG A 190 1.92 -3.34 13.10
N LEU A 191 0.88 -2.68 12.59
CA LEU A 191 0.82 -2.20 11.20
C LEU A 191 0.19 -0.81 11.15
N VAL A 192 0.82 0.09 10.39
CA VAL A 192 0.19 1.33 9.93
C VAL A 192 0.28 1.36 8.40
N ALA A 193 -0.86 1.41 7.72
CA ALA A 193 -0.90 1.49 6.26
C ALA A 193 -1.38 2.85 5.76
N PHE A 194 -0.72 3.34 4.73
CA PHE A 194 -1.04 4.57 4.01
C PHE A 194 -1.23 4.25 2.52
N ASN A 195 -2.35 4.68 1.96
CA ASN A 195 -2.60 4.70 0.53
C ASN A 195 -2.73 6.16 0.08
N LEU A 196 -1.61 6.73 -0.37
CA LEU A 196 -1.49 8.15 -0.68
C LEU A 196 -2.06 8.47 -2.05
N GLY A 197 -3.00 9.42 -2.09
CA GLY A 197 -3.74 9.82 -3.28
C GLY A 197 -5.07 10.47 -2.89
N TYR A 198 -6.10 10.22 -3.71
CA TYR A 198 -7.48 10.68 -3.49
C TYR A 198 -8.44 9.50 -3.29
N LEU A 199 -9.63 9.79 -2.75
CA LEU A 199 -10.72 8.81 -2.59
C LEU A 199 -11.33 8.41 -3.95
N PRO A 200 -11.29 7.14 -4.38
CA PRO A 200 -11.95 6.71 -5.61
C PRO A 200 -13.46 6.96 -5.58
N GLY A 201 -13.96 7.71 -6.57
CA GLY A 201 -15.37 8.12 -6.65
C GLY A 201 -15.76 9.19 -5.61
N GLY A 202 -14.79 9.89 -5.02
CA GLY A 202 -15.00 11.07 -4.18
C GLY A 202 -14.50 12.36 -4.84
N ASP A 203 -14.33 13.41 -4.04
CA ASP A 203 -13.74 14.67 -4.47
C ASP A 203 -12.23 14.50 -4.69
N LYS A 204 -11.78 14.66 -5.94
CA LYS A 204 -10.37 14.50 -6.33
C LYS A 204 -9.48 15.65 -5.89
N THR A 205 -10.05 16.75 -5.41
CA THR A 205 -9.28 17.87 -4.83
C THR A 205 -8.80 17.57 -3.42
N ILE A 206 -9.46 16.62 -2.74
CA ILE A 206 -9.07 16.14 -1.41
C ILE A 206 -8.06 15.00 -1.58
N ILE A 207 -6.80 15.34 -1.37
CA ILE A 207 -5.66 14.43 -1.51
C ILE A 207 -4.83 14.39 -0.24
N THR A 208 -4.11 13.28 -0.02
CA THR A 208 -3.08 13.22 1.01
C THR A 208 -1.97 14.23 0.73
N GLN A 209 -1.55 14.97 1.76
CA GLN A 209 -0.51 15.99 1.66
C GLN A 209 0.81 15.46 2.24
N SER A 210 1.94 15.77 1.61
CA SER A 210 3.26 15.34 2.07
C SER A 210 3.55 15.79 3.51
N GLU A 211 3.18 17.03 3.87
CA GLU A 211 3.39 17.56 5.22
C GLU A 211 2.64 16.76 6.30
N THR A 212 1.36 16.45 6.08
CA THR A 212 0.56 15.68 7.05
C THR A 212 0.99 14.22 7.08
N THR A 213 1.39 13.66 5.94
CA THR A 213 1.95 12.30 5.86
C THR A 213 3.27 12.19 6.60
N LEU A 214 4.19 13.16 6.49
CA LEU A 214 5.44 13.14 7.26
C LEU A 214 5.19 13.18 8.77
N LYS A 215 4.27 14.03 9.24
CA LYS A 215 3.87 14.07 10.66
C LYS A 215 3.31 12.73 11.12
N ALA A 216 2.44 12.12 10.31
CA ALA A 216 1.87 10.81 10.61
C ALA A 216 2.92 9.69 10.65
N LEU A 217 3.95 9.75 9.81
CA LEU A 217 5.05 8.78 9.81
C LEU A 217 5.90 8.87 11.08
N GLU A 218 6.15 10.08 11.60
CA GLU A 218 6.84 10.25 12.89
C GLU A 218 6.04 9.67 14.05
N VAL A 219 4.72 9.89 14.07
CA VAL A 219 3.82 9.27 15.06
C VAL A 219 3.85 7.74 14.91
N ALA A 220 3.63 7.23 13.70
CA ALA A 220 3.64 5.79 13.42
C ALA A 220 4.95 5.12 13.88
N LYS A 221 6.09 5.78 13.68
CA LYS A 221 7.40 5.30 14.14
C LYS A 221 7.49 5.19 15.66
N SER A 222 6.89 6.12 16.41
CA SER A 222 6.95 6.11 17.88
C SER A 222 6.06 5.05 18.56
N ILE A 223 4.99 4.63 17.90
CA ILE A 223 4.00 3.67 18.46
C ILE A 223 4.17 2.23 17.95
N MET A 224 5.07 2.04 16.98
CA MET A 224 5.29 0.74 16.34
C MET A 224 5.97 -0.23 17.31
N VAL A 225 5.45 -1.45 17.40
CA VAL A 225 6.15 -2.53 18.12
C VAL A 225 7.39 -3.00 17.36
N PRO A 226 8.37 -3.61 18.04
CA PRO A 226 9.46 -4.31 17.36
C PRO A 226 8.93 -5.33 16.35
N GLY A 227 9.46 -5.26 15.11
CA GLY A 227 9.01 -6.09 14.00
C GLY A 227 7.65 -5.70 13.42
N GLY A 228 7.11 -4.52 13.77
CA GLY A 228 5.95 -3.94 13.08
C GLY A 228 6.30 -3.36 11.72
N LEU A 229 5.27 -3.03 10.95
CA LEU A 229 5.36 -2.57 9.56
C LEU A 229 4.67 -1.22 9.36
N ILE A 230 5.36 -0.28 8.72
CA ILE A 230 4.74 0.89 8.09
C ILE A 230 4.66 0.62 6.60
N SER A 231 3.45 0.57 6.05
CA SER A 231 3.20 0.31 4.63
C SER A 231 2.75 1.60 3.94
N ILE A 232 3.39 1.96 2.84
CA ILE A 232 3.03 3.16 2.07
C ILE A 232 2.88 2.78 0.60
N VAL A 233 1.68 2.92 0.06
CA VAL A 233 1.40 2.86 -1.38
C VAL A 233 1.22 4.28 -1.88
N VAL A 234 1.99 4.66 -2.90
CA VAL A 234 1.91 6.00 -3.51
C VAL A 234 1.34 5.88 -4.92
N TYR A 235 0.18 6.47 -5.15
CA TYR A 235 -0.37 6.63 -6.49
C TYR A 235 0.20 7.89 -7.11
N VAL A 236 0.90 7.73 -8.25
CA VAL A 236 1.47 8.85 -9.01
C VAL A 236 0.75 8.99 -10.36
N GLY A 237 0.71 10.21 -10.90
CA GLY A 237 0.14 10.51 -12.22
C GLY A 237 -1.17 11.31 -12.23
N HIS A 238 -1.53 11.98 -11.13
CA HIS A 238 -2.62 12.95 -11.03
C HIS A 238 -2.10 14.29 -10.47
N PRO A 239 -2.85 15.40 -10.61
CA PRO A 239 -2.49 16.65 -9.95
C PRO A 239 -2.32 16.42 -8.44
N GLY A 240 -1.15 16.77 -7.89
CA GLY A 240 -0.80 16.54 -6.49
C GLY A 240 -0.18 15.18 -6.16
N GLY A 241 0.05 14.31 -7.16
CA GLY A 241 0.77 13.03 -7.02
C GLY A 241 0.85 12.27 -8.33
#